data_AF-A0A1V4YIP8-F1
#
_entry.id   AF-A0A1V4YIP8-F1
#
_cell.length_a   1.000
_cell.length_b   1.000
_cell.length_c   1.000
_cell.angle_alpha   90.00
_cell.angle_beta   90.00
_cell.angle_gamma   90.00
#
_symmetry.space_group_name_H-M   'P 1'
#
loop_
_entity.id
_entity.type
_entity.pdbx_description
1 polymer ?
#
loop_
_entity_poly.entity_id
_entity_poly.type
_entity_poly.pdbx_seq_one_letter_code
_entity_poly.pdbx_strand_id
1 'polypeptide(L)'
;MPGRSPMGDDSVLMRWMRTEINKVNEGIVSERKSLAQLLLEEKPTARTKGGKDHFFDTATLKTLSEKLPKNLHDKLKLPILFFFDNQVPDSCYLNDAHALQALQTLGEISRLRTMQQGRSWVGRSIAYSIMKKYPTVVQIVMG
;
A
#
# COMPACT_ATOMS: atom_id res chain seq x y z
N MET A 1 24.76 43.46 -10.59
CA MET A 1 24.09 42.49 -11.48
C MET A 1 23.10 41.70 -10.63
N PRO A 2 21.80 41.65 -10.98
CA PRO A 2 20.76 41.15 -10.10
C PRO A 2 20.75 39.62 -10.04
N GLY A 3 20.44 39.10 -8.86
CA GLY A 3 20.41 37.68 -8.55
C GLY A 3 19.36 36.92 -9.37
N ARG A 4 19.77 35.77 -9.93
CA ARG A 4 18.85 34.73 -10.36
C ARG A 4 18.16 34.19 -9.11
N SER A 5 16.88 34.49 -8.94
CA SER A 5 16.04 33.81 -7.95
C SER A 5 15.85 32.34 -8.36
N PRO A 6 16.22 31.35 -7.53
CA PRO A 6 16.03 29.93 -7.86
C PRO A 6 14.58 29.45 -7.70
N MET A 7 13.65 30.33 -7.31
CA MET A 7 12.32 29.94 -6.78
C MET A 7 11.26 29.62 -7.86
N GLY A 8 11.53 29.83 -9.14
CA GLY A 8 10.55 29.66 -10.23
C GLY A 8 10.46 28.23 -10.79
N ASP A 9 11.60 27.67 -11.21
CA ASP A 9 11.66 26.37 -11.91
C ASP A 9 11.27 25.19 -11.01
N ASP A 10 11.66 25.24 -9.73
CA ASP A 10 11.31 24.19 -8.77
C ASP A 10 9.80 24.05 -8.59
N SER A 11 9.04 25.14 -8.67
CA SER A 11 7.59 25.12 -8.48
C SER A 11 6.83 24.44 -9.63
N VAL A 12 7.28 24.66 -10.88
CA VAL A 12 6.71 24.05 -12.08
C VAL A 12 7.11 22.59 -12.16
N LEU A 13 8.37 22.26 -11.88
CA LEU A 13 8.86 20.89 -11.81
C LEU A 13 8.11 20.07 -10.75
N MET A 14 7.97 20.60 -9.54
CA MET A 14 7.23 19.94 -8.46
C MET A 14 5.75 19.72 -8.81
N ARG A 15 5.13 20.69 -9.49
CA ARG A 15 3.74 20.55 -9.96
C ARG A 15 3.61 19.47 -11.04
N TRP A 16 4.56 19.40 -11.96
CA TRP A 16 4.61 18.36 -12.99
C TRP A 16 4.84 16.97 -12.35
N MET A 17 5.82 16.83 -11.45
CA MET A 17 6.07 15.59 -10.72
C MET A 17 4.85 15.10 -9.95
N ARG A 18 4.13 16.00 -9.27
CA ARG A 18 2.87 15.65 -8.59
C ARG A 18 1.83 15.10 -9.54
N THR A 19 1.76 15.64 -10.76
CA THR A 19 0.81 15.18 -11.79
C THR A 19 1.17 13.77 -12.26
N GLU A 20 2.46 13.49 -12.49
CA GLU A 20 2.92 12.15 -12.88
C GLU A 20 2.74 11.13 -11.75
N ILE A 21 3.04 11.49 -10.50
CA ILE A 21 2.77 10.63 -9.33
C ILE A 21 1.27 10.33 -9.20
N ASN A 22 0.41 11.31 -9.44
CA ASN A 22 -1.04 11.10 -9.43
C ASN A 22 -1.49 10.09 -10.50
N LYS A 23 -0.95 10.19 -11.72
CA LYS A 23 -1.20 9.23 -12.80
C LYS A 23 -0.75 7.82 -12.42
N VAL A 24 0.46 7.68 -11.86
CA VAL A 24 0.97 6.38 -11.37
C VAL A 24 0.03 5.81 -10.30
N ASN A 25 -0.51 6.67 -9.43
CA ASN A 25 -1.42 6.28 -8.38
C ASN A 25 -2.86 5.99 -8.85
N GLU A 26 -3.23 6.20 -10.11
CA GLU A 26 -4.57 5.89 -10.63
C GLU A 26 -4.93 4.40 -10.50
N GLY A 27 -3.93 3.52 -10.49
CA GLY A 27 -4.09 2.09 -10.27
C GLY A 27 -4.29 1.68 -8.80
N ILE A 28 -4.14 2.61 -7.85
CA ILE A 28 -4.28 2.30 -6.42
C ILE A 28 -5.76 2.20 -6.05
N VAL A 29 -6.11 1.16 -5.29
CA VAL A 29 -7.48 0.97 -4.77
C VAL A 29 -7.85 2.10 -3.81
N SER A 30 -8.98 2.77 -4.07
CA SER A 30 -9.53 3.84 -3.23
C SER A 30 -10.56 3.30 -2.23
N GLU A 31 -11.42 2.39 -2.68
CA GLU A 31 -12.50 1.80 -1.88
C GLU A 31 -12.09 0.40 -1.38
N ARG A 32 -11.20 0.37 -0.40
CA ARG A 32 -10.68 -0.89 0.17
C ARG A 32 -11.77 -1.64 0.96
N LYS A 33 -11.92 -2.93 0.65
CA LYS A 33 -12.85 -3.86 1.33
C LYS A 33 -12.11 -4.74 2.34
N SER A 34 -12.81 -5.28 3.34
CA SER A 34 -12.21 -6.22 4.28
C SER A 34 -11.94 -7.58 3.62
N LEU A 35 -11.02 -8.36 4.19
CA LEU A 35 -10.78 -9.74 3.76
C LEU A 35 -12.08 -10.57 3.82
N ALA A 36 -12.88 -10.42 4.88
CA ALA A 36 -14.16 -11.09 5.02
C ALA A 36 -15.14 -10.75 3.89
N GLN A 37 -15.27 -9.47 3.54
CA GLN A 37 -16.13 -9.04 2.43
C GLN A 37 -15.67 -9.65 1.10
N LEU A 38 -14.37 -9.59 0.80
CA LEU A 38 -13.82 -10.11 -0.44
C LEU A 38 -13.97 -11.64 -0.56
N LEU A 39 -13.95 -12.38 0.56
CA LEU A 39 -14.16 -13.84 0.55
C LEU A 39 -15.60 -14.26 0.24
N LEU A 40 -16.57 -13.36 0.41
CA LEU A 40 -17.98 -13.61 0.10
C LEU A 40 -18.32 -13.32 -1.37
N GLU A 41 -17.46 -12.60 -2.08
CA GLU A 41 -17.67 -12.23 -3.47
C GLU A 41 -17.28 -13.39 -4.40
N GLU A 42 -18.15 -13.74 -5.35
CA GLU A 42 -17.82 -14.71 -6.40
C GLU A 42 -16.63 -14.24 -7.25
N LYS A 43 -16.55 -12.93 -7.50
CA LYS A 43 -15.46 -12.25 -8.21
C LYS A 43 -14.96 -11.08 -7.34
N PRO A 44 -13.98 -11.33 -6.46
CA PRO A 44 -13.52 -10.33 -5.50
C PRO A 44 -12.90 -9.12 -6.20
N THR A 45 -13.50 -7.95 -6.00
CA THR A 45 -13.12 -6.72 -6.74
C THR A 45 -13.18 -5.47 -5.87
N ALA A 46 -12.39 -4.45 -6.23
CA ALA A 46 -12.48 -3.10 -5.67
C ALA A 46 -12.24 -2.04 -6.75
N ARG A 47 -12.63 -0.78 -6.48
CA ARG A 47 -12.47 0.34 -7.40
C ARG A 47 -11.14 1.05 -7.16
N THR A 48 -10.40 1.36 -8.23
CA THR A 48 -9.18 2.18 -8.17
C THR A 48 -9.49 3.67 -8.19
N LYS A 49 -8.51 4.50 -7.81
CA LYS A 49 -8.59 5.98 -7.91
C LYS A 49 -8.93 6.45 -9.32
N GLY A 50 -8.42 5.76 -10.35
CA GLY A 50 -8.73 6.01 -11.77
C GLY A 50 -10.06 5.42 -12.24
N GLY A 51 -10.89 4.90 -11.34
CA GLY A 51 -12.23 4.39 -11.67
C GLY A 51 -12.28 2.99 -12.29
N LYS A 52 -11.14 2.28 -12.37
CA LYS A 52 -11.07 0.92 -12.95
C LYS A 52 -11.34 -0.14 -11.90
N ASP A 53 -11.72 -1.34 -12.34
CA ASP A 53 -11.84 -2.50 -11.46
C ASP A 53 -10.45 -3.09 -11.18
N HIS A 54 -10.19 -3.36 -9.91
CA HIS A 54 -9.05 -4.12 -9.43
C HIS A 54 -9.54 -5.48 -8.97
N PHE A 55 -9.14 -6.53 -9.68
CA PHE A 55 -9.50 -7.92 -9.36
C PHE A 55 -8.47 -8.50 -8.40
N PHE A 56 -8.95 -9.17 -7.35
CA PHE A 56 -8.08 -9.87 -6.41
C PHE A 56 -7.91 -11.33 -6.79
N ASP A 57 -6.71 -11.86 -6.57
CA ASP A 57 -6.41 -13.28 -6.69
C ASP A 57 -7.10 -14.07 -5.57
N THR A 58 -8.04 -14.93 -5.97
CA THR A 58 -8.87 -15.72 -5.04
C THR A 58 -8.05 -16.73 -4.26
N ALA A 59 -6.99 -17.30 -4.85
CA ALA A 59 -6.11 -18.24 -4.18
C ALA A 59 -5.31 -17.55 -3.05
N THR A 60 -4.80 -16.35 -3.31
CA THR A 60 -4.14 -15.52 -2.30
C THR A 60 -5.10 -15.15 -1.17
N LEU A 61 -6.34 -14.72 -1.49
CA LEU A 61 -7.35 -14.41 -0.46
C LEU A 61 -7.67 -15.61 0.45
N LYS A 62 -7.84 -16.81 -0.12
CA LYS A 62 -8.06 -18.04 0.66
C LYS A 62 -6.87 -18.35 1.56
N THR A 63 -5.65 -18.26 1.03
CA THR A 63 -4.42 -18.46 1.80
C THR A 63 -4.31 -17.49 2.98
N LEU A 64 -4.67 -16.22 2.78
CA LEU A 64 -4.73 -15.23 3.86
C LEU A 64 -5.76 -15.62 4.92
N SER A 65 -6.94 -16.08 4.50
CA SER A 65 -8.02 -16.47 5.41
C SER A 65 -7.67 -17.66 6.31
N GLU A 66 -6.85 -18.59 5.81
CA GLU A 66 -6.41 -19.77 6.55
C GLU A 66 -5.30 -19.43 7.54
N LYS A 67 -4.39 -18.52 7.16
CA LYS A 67 -3.22 -18.17 7.98
C LYS A 67 -3.47 -17.05 8.98
N LEU A 68 -4.45 -16.18 8.71
CA LEU A 68 -4.78 -15.06 9.58
C LEU A 68 -5.88 -15.43 10.59
N PRO A 69 -5.77 -15.00 11.86
CA PRO A 69 -6.80 -15.23 12.85
C PRO A 69 -8.10 -14.52 12.46
N LYS A 70 -9.24 -15.13 12.84
CA LYS A 70 -10.59 -14.67 12.43
C LYS A 70 -10.88 -13.22 12.78
N ASN A 71 -10.34 -12.71 13.90
CA ASN A 71 -10.49 -11.32 14.31
C ASN A 71 -9.89 -10.29 13.33
N LEU A 72 -8.97 -10.70 12.45
CA LEU A 72 -8.42 -9.85 11.40
C LEU A 72 -9.24 -9.88 10.11
N HIS A 73 -10.16 -10.83 9.93
CA HIS A 73 -10.87 -10.99 8.65
C HIS A 73 -11.75 -9.77 8.36
N ASP A 74 -12.43 -9.24 9.36
CA ASP A 74 -13.28 -8.04 9.23
C ASP A 74 -12.49 -6.72 9.28
N LYS A 75 -11.27 -6.75 9.83
CA LYS A 75 -10.47 -5.54 10.11
C LYS A 75 -9.40 -5.25 9.06
N LEU A 76 -8.82 -6.29 8.45
CA LEU A 76 -7.80 -6.16 7.43
C LEU A 76 -8.45 -5.69 6.13
N LYS A 77 -8.20 -4.44 5.76
CA LYS A 77 -8.64 -3.88 4.47
C LYS A 77 -7.61 -4.14 3.38
N LEU A 78 -8.06 -4.64 2.24
CA LEU A 78 -7.22 -4.98 1.10
C LEU A 78 -7.42 -4.00 -0.07
N PRO A 79 -6.34 -3.74 -0.84
CA PRO A 79 -4.99 -4.22 -0.63
C PRO A 79 -4.29 -3.54 0.55
N ILE A 80 -3.25 -4.21 1.09
CA ILE A 80 -2.29 -3.61 2.01
C ILE A 80 -1.47 -2.58 1.23
N LEU A 81 -1.44 -1.35 1.72
CA LEU A 81 -0.76 -0.24 1.05
C LEU A 81 0.57 0.06 1.74
N PHE A 82 1.66 -0.01 0.97
CA PHE A 82 2.94 0.56 1.35
C PHE A 82 3.10 1.94 0.70
N PHE A 83 3.51 2.93 1.48
CA PHE A 83 3.70 4.30 1.00
C PHE A 83 5.19 4.58 0.84
N PHE A 84 5.59 4.93 -0.37
CA PHE A 84 6.95 5.39 -0.61
C PHE A 84 7.07 6.84 -0.13
N ASP A 85 8.18 7.10 0.53
CA ASP A 85 8.57 8.45 0.93
C ASP A 85 9.84 8.81 0.13
N ASN A 86 9.79 9.90 -0.62
CA ASN A 86 10.92 10.36 -1.42
C ASN A 86 11.99 11.03 -0.56
N GLN A 87 11.68 11.39 0.70
CA GLN A 87 12.63 11.99 1.64
C GLN A 87 13.41 10.94 2.44
N VAL A 88 12.92 9.69 2.49
CA VAL A 88 13.57 8.59 3.21
C VAL A 88 14.02 7.53 2.19
N PRO A 89 15.31 7.54 1.79
CA PRO A 89 15.86 6.60 0.84
C PRO A 89 15.61 5.14 1.26
N ASP A 90 15.38 4.28 0.26
CA ASP A 90 15.24 2.83 0.39
C ASP A 90 14.20 2.33 1.41
N SER A 91 13.31 3.21 1.84
CA SER A 91 12.27 2.91 2.82
C SER A 91 10.88 3.18 2.28
N CYS A 92 9.91 2.49 2.87
CA CYS A 92 8.48 2.75 2.74
C CYS A 92 7.80 2.48 4.07
N TYR A 93 6.55 2.89 4.22
CA TYR A 93 5.83 2.69 5.47
C TYR A 93 4.42 2.13 5.27
N LEU A 94 3.93 1.45 6.30
CA LEU A 94 2.52 1.12 6.51
C LEU A 94 1.91 2.18 7.42
N ASN A 95 0.64 2.52 7.22
CA ASN A 95 -0.13 3.40 8.12
C ASN A 95 -1.37 2.70 8.71
N ASP A 96 -1.47 1.38 8.57
CA ASP A 96 -2.58 0.56 9.04
C ASP A 96 -2.08 -0.52 10.00
N ALA A 97 -2.52 -0.43 11.27
CA ALA A 97 -2.09 -1.34 12.32
C ALA A 97 -2.56 -2.79 12.08
N HIS A 98 -3.72 -3.00 11.45
CA HIS A 98 -4.21 -4.34 11.14
C HIS A 98 -3.41 -4.96 9.99
N ALA A 99 -2.99 -4.15 9.03
CA ALA A 99 -2.07 -4.60 7.98
C ALA A 99 -0.70 -4.99 8.56
N LEU A 100 -0.15 -4.19 9.49
CA LEU A 100 1.08 -4.55 10.19
C LEU A 100 0.92 -5.89 10.95
N GLN A 101 -0.16 -6.03 11.73
CA GLN A 101 -0.44 -7.24 12.49
C GLN A 101 -0.60 -8.46 11.58
N ALA A 102 -1.28 -8.32 10.43
CA ALA A 102 -1.43 -9.38 9.46
C ALA A 102 -0.07 -9.83 8.91
N LEU A 103 0.77 -8.90 8.47
CA LEU A 103 2.12 -9.20 7.97
C LEU A 103 3.03 -9.81 9.04
N GLN A 104 2.89 -9.41 10.31
CA GLN A 104 3.59 -10.03 11.43
C GLN A 104 3.11 -11.45 11.72
N THR A 105 1.82 -11.71 11.58
CA THR A 105 1.23 -13.04 11.74
C THR A 105 1.72 -13.99 10.64
N LEU A 106 1.81 -13.47 9.41
CA LEU A 106 2.32 -14.20 8.24
C LEU A 106 3.85 -14.42 8.27
N GLY A 107 4.56 -13.75 9.18
CA GLY A 107 6.02 -13.84 9.31
C GLY A 107 6.79 -12.96 8.32
N GLU A 108 6.11 -12.07 7.60
CA GLU A 108 6.73 -11.17 6.62
C GLU A 108 7.43 -9.97 7.26
N ILE A 109 6.96 -9.58 8.45
CA ILE A 109 7.52 -8.49 9.24
C ILE A 109 7.76 -8.99 10.66
N SER A 110 8.88 -8.58 11.26
CA SER A 110 9.18 -8.92 12.66
C SER A 110 8.09 -8.42 13.63
N ARG A 111 7.74 -9.25 14.61
CA ARG A 111 6.81 -8.91 15.71
C ARG A 111 7.33 -7.80 16.62
N LEU A 112 8.63 -7.51 16.59
CA LEU A 112 9.23 -6.39 17.33
C LEU A 112 8.97 -5.03 16.68
N ARG A 113 8.54 -5.01 15.41
CA ARG A 113 8.23 -3.76 14.72
C ARG A 113 6.89 -3.22 15.23
N THR A 114 6.86 -1.95 15.57
CA THR A 114 5.65 -1.29 16.06
C THR A 114 5.31 -0.07 15.21
N MET A 115 4.07 0.39 15.32
CA MET A 115 3.67 1.67 14.77
C MET A 115 4.28 2.80 15.62
N GLN A 116 5.00 3.70 14.99
CA GLN A 116 5.56 4.91 15.58
C GLN A 116 4.91 6.10 14.87
N GLN A 117 4.23 6.97 15.63
CA GLN A 117 3.49 8.12 15.07
C GLN A 117 2.54 7.72 13.93
N GLY A 118 1.85 6.58 14.07
CA GLY A 118 0.93 6.07 13.06
C GLY A 118 1.60 5.50 11.81
N ARG A 119 2.92 5.28 11.81
CA ARG A 119 3.66 4.66 10.70
C ARG A 119 4.53 3.49 11.16
N SER A 120 4.64 2.46 10.34
CA SER A 120 5.64 1.41 10.51
C SER A 120 6.52 1.34 9.27
N TRP A 121 7.75 1.82 9.40
CA TRP A 121 8.74 1.83 8.32
C TRP A 121 9.30 0.44 8.05
N VAL A 122 9.55 0.11 6.79
CA VAL A 122 10.22 -1.10 6.32
C VAL A 122 11.11 -0.77 5.11
N GLY A 123 12.10 -1.61 4.82
CA GLY A 123 12.88 -1.45 3.60
C GLY A 123 12.06 -1.74 2.36
N ARG A 124 12.30 -1.02 1.26
CA ARG A 124 11.57 -1.20 -0.01
C ARG A 124 11.67 -2.62 -0.55
N SER A 125 12.83 -3.27 -0.40
CA SER A 125 13.05 -4.67 -0.81
C SER A 125 12.07 -5.63 -0.13
N ILE A 126 11.77 -5.41 1.16
CA ILE A 126 10.78 -6.20 1.91
C ILE A 126 9.39 -5.99 1.31
N ALA A 127 8.99 -4.73 1.08
CA ALA A 127 7.68 -4.44 0.49
C ALA A 127 7.52 -5.04 -0.92
N TYR A 128 8.54 -4.98 -1.76
CA TYR A 128 8.53 -5.62 -3.07
C TYR A 128 8.46 -7.14 -2.99
N SER A 129 9.18 -7.76 -2.05
CA SER A 129 9.12 -9.21 -1.81
C SER A 129 7.72 -9.63 -1.39
N ILE A 130 7.09 -8.90 -0.47
CA ILE A 130 5.72 -9.14 -0.01
C ILE A 130 4.74 -8.96 -1.19
N MET A 131 4.87 -7.88 -1.97
CA MET A 131 4.01 -7.63 -3.14
C MET A 131 4.09 -8.76 -4.18
N LYS A 132 5.30 -9.30 -4.41
CA LYS A 132 5.50 -10.44 -5.31
C LYS A 132 4.89 -11.73 -4.77
N LYS A 133 4.98 -11.95 -3.45
CA LYS A 133 4.45 -13.14 -2.78
C LYS A 133 2.93 -13.14 -2.69
N TYR A 134 2.33 -11.96 -2.56
CA TYR A 134 0.89 -11.77 -2.39
C TYR A 134 0.36 -10.84 -3.49
N PRO A 135 0.25 -11.34 -4.74
CA PRO A 135 -0.17 -10.53 -5.87
C PRO A 135 -1.58 -9.98 -5.65
N THR A 136 -1.87 -8.78 -6.16
CA THR A 136 -3.17 -8.06 -6.09
C THR A 136 -3.66 -7.66 -4.70
N VAL A 137 -3.18 -8.28 -3.61
CA VAL A 137 -3.58 -7.94 -2.24
C VAL A 137 -2.62 -6.95 -1.56
N VAL A 138 -1.55 -6.55 -2.26
CA VAL A 138 -0.58 -5.54 -1.82
C VAL A 138 -0.35 -4.55 -2.96
N GLN A 139 -0.28 -3.26 -2.64
CA GLN A 139 0.07 -2.20 -3.59
C GLN A 139 1.05 -1.22 -2.97
N ILE A 140 1.83 -0.56 -3.83
CA ILE A 140 2.76 0.50 -3.46
C ILE A 140 2.22 1.83 -3.96
N VAL A 141 2.04 2.77 -3.04
CA VAL A 141 1.61 4.14 -3.31
C VAL A 141 2.86 5.01 -3.44
N MET A 142 2.96 5.75 -4.53
CA MET A 142 4.02 6.74 -4.74
C MET A 142 3.62 8.05 -4.06
N GLY A 143 4.53 8.62 -3.26
CA GLY A 143 4.36 9.88 -2.53
C GLY A 143 5.06 11.05 -3.20
#